data_AF-A0A9P7W2L5-F1
#
_entry.id   AF-A0A9P7W2L5-F1
#
_cell.length_a   1.000
_cell.length_b   1.000
_cell.length_c   1.000
_cell.angle_alpha   90.00
_cell.angle_beta   90.00
_cell.angle_gamma   90.00
#
_symmetry.space_group_name_H-M   'P 1'
#
loop_
_entity.id
_entity.type
_entity.pdbx_description
1 polymer ?
#
loop_
_entity_poly.entity_id
_entity_poly.type
_entity_poly.pdbx_seq_one_letter_code
_entity_poly.pdbx_strand_id
1 'polypeptide(L)' 'DWLTHQHRDTLSSIVGHPTLTSYLAIADGEATGRVKFEMTEASRMLQPCGPPPRKDDD' A
#
# COMPACT_ATOMS: atom_id res chain seq x y z
N ASP A 1 12.39 -2.94 -8.03
CA ASP A 1 11.59 -2.04 -8.89
C ASP A 1 10.27 -2.63 -9.36
N TRP A 2 10.23 -3.73 -10.12
CA TRP A 2 8.97 -4.33 -10.61
C TRP A 2 7.95 -4.62 -9.50
N LEU A 3 8.37 -5.34 -8.45
CA LEU A 3 7.50 -5.65 -7.31
C LEU A 3 7.02 -4.38 -6.59
N THR A 4 7.88 -3.37 -6.46
CA THR A 4 7.52 -2.09 -5.85
C THR A 4 6.40 -1.40 -6.63
N HIS A 5 6.47 -1.42 -7.97
CA HIS A 5 5.40 -0.88 -8.82
C HIS A 5 4.10 -1.66 -8.67
N GLN A 6 4.15 -3.00 -8.74
CA GLN A 6 2.96 -3.84 -8.55
C GLN A 6 2.26 -3.60 -7.20
N HIS A 7 3.02 -3.47 -6.11
CA HIS A 7 2.42 -3.16 -4.81
C HIS A 7 1.79 -1.76 -4.80
N ARG A 8 2.43 -0.75 -5.40
CA ARG A 8 1.88 0.61 -5.47
C ARG A 8 0.58 0.66 -6.29
N ASP A 9 0.52 -0.06 -7.41
CA ASP A 9 -0.68 -0.14 -8.25
C ASP A 9 -1.83 -0.85 -7.52
N THR A 10 -1.50 -1.91 -6.78
CA THR A 10 -2.47 -2.64 -5.94
C THR A 10 -3.02 -1.75 -4.83
N LEU A 11 -2.15 -1.04 -4.10
CA LEU A 11 -2.54 -0.11 -3.03
C LEU A 11 -3.40 1.04 -3.58
N SER A 12 -3.05 1.58 -4.74
CA SER A 12 -3.86 2.60 -5.43
C SER A 12 -5.24 2.06 -5.78
N SER A 13 -5.32 0.83 -6.30
CA SER A 13 -6.59 0.17 -6.62
C SER A 13 -7.45 -0.05 -5.37
N ILE A 14 -6.86 -0.45 -4.24
CA ILE A 14 -7.57 -0.62 -2.97
C ILE A 14 -8.21 0.69 -2.49
N VAL A 15 -7.48 1.82 -2.61
CA VAL A 15 -7.99 3.15 -2.22
C VAL A 15 -9.04 3.68 -3.21
N GLY A 16 -8.85 3.40 -4.51
CA GLY A 16 -9.72 3.85 -5.59
C GLY A 16 -11.06 3.10 -5.69
N HIS A 17 -11.12 1.84 -5.23
CA HIS A 17 -12.33 1.02 -5.27
C HIS A 17 -12.99 0.95 -3.88
N PRO A 18 -14.15 1.63 -3.66
CA PRO A 18 -14.78 1.69 -2.34
C PRO A 18 -15.14 0.32 -1.75
N THR A 19 -15.46 -0.66 -2.60
CA THR A 19 -15.78 -2.03 -2.19
C THR A 19 -14.56 -2.73 -1.59
N LEU A 20 -13.37 -2.60 -2.20
CA LEU A 20 -12.12 -3.14 -1.65
C LEU A 20 -11.73 -2.42 -0.36
N THR A 21 -11.80 -1.09 -0.33
CA THR A 21 -11.48 -0.36 0.91
C THR A 21 -12.41 -0.80 2.06
N SER A 22 -13.70 -0.96 1.79
CA SER A 22 -14.68 -1.37 2.79
C SER A 22 -14.46 -2.80 3.25
N TYR A 23 -14.10 -3.71 2.34
CA TYR A 23 -13.75 -5.08 2.66
C TYR A 23 -12.59 -5.15 3.67
N LEU A 24 -11.51 -4.40 3.41
CA LEU A 24 -10.36 -4.30 4.32
C LEU A 24 -10.74 -3.64 5.65
N ALA A 25 -11.49 -2.54 5.63
CA ALA A 25 -11.93 -1.86 6.85
C ALA A 25 -12.76 -2.76 7.77
N ILE A 26 -13.64 -3.59 7.20
CA ILE A 26 -14.43 -4.55 7.97
C ILE A 26 -13.55 -5.68 8.52
N ALA A 27 -12.62 -6.19 7.71
CA ALA A 27 -11.71 -7.27 8.12
C ALA A 27 -10.80 -6.86 9.28
N ASP A 28 -10.26 -5.64 9.23
CA ASP A 28 -9.34 -5.10 10.24
C ASP A 28 -10.08 -4.42 11.41
N GLY A 29 -11.39 -4.20 11.31
CA GLY A 29 -12.19 -3.52 12.34
C GLY A 29 -11.85 -2.03 12.48
N GLU A 30 -11.30 -1.42 11.44
CA GLU A 30 -10.81 -0.04 11.43
C GLU A 30 -11.74 0.89 10.65
N ALA A 31 -11.66 2.19 10.92
CA ALA A 31 -12.39 3.18 10.13
C ALA A 31 -11.88 3.20 8.67
N THR A 32 -12.77 3.34 7.69
CA THR A 32 -12.39 3.45 6.26
C THR A 32 -11.36 4.56 6.01
N GLY A 33 -11.44 5.67 6.76
CA GLY A 33 -10.45 6.74 6.70
C GLY A 33 -9.06 6.33 7.17
N ARG A 34 -8.98 5.48 8.21
CA ARG A 34 -7.72 4.89 8.69
C ARG A 34 -7.12 3.99 7.63
N VAL A 35 -7.91 3.08 7.06
CA VAL A 35 -7.44 2.16 6.01
C VAL A 35 -6.89 2.95 4.83
N LYS A 36 -7.63 3.96 4.35
CA LYS A 36 -7.14 4.83 3.27
C LYS A 36 -5.82 5.49 3.63
N PHE A 37 -5.73 6.10 4.81
CA PHE A 37 -4.50 6.73 5.30
C PHE A 37 -3.33 5.75 5.39
N GLU A 38 -3.55 4.51 5.84
CA GLU A 38 -2.49 3.50 5.91
C GLU A 38 -2.01 3.07 4.51
N MET A 39 -2.94 2.96 3.56
CA MET A 39 -2.62 2.61 2.18
C MET A 39 -1.88 3.73 1.45
N THR A 40 -2.18 5.02 1.70
CA THR A 40 -1.50 6.16 1.04
C THR A 40 -0.27 6.71 1.76
N GLU A 41 -0.33 6.93 3.07
CA GLU A 41 0.66 7.75 3.80
C GLU A 41 1.57 6.92 4.70
N ALA A 42 1.03 5.98 5.48
CA ALA A 42 1.69 5.60 6.72
C ALA A 42 2.75 4.49 6.63
N SER A 43 2.70 3.58 5.65
CA SER A 43 3.68 2.47 5.59
C SER A 43 3.79 1.78 4.23
N ARG A 44 2.67 1.64 3.50
CA ARG A 44 2.62 0.67 2.40
C ARG A 44 3.05 1.24 1.04
N MET A 45 2.73 2.49 0.71
CA MET A 45 3.11 3.05 -0.59
C MET A 45 4.57 3.51 -0.68
N LEU A 46 5.15 4.00 0.41
CA LEU A 46 6.51 4.55 0.40
C LEU A 46 7.56 3.47 0.10
N GLN A 47 7.57 2.38 0.88
CA GLN A 47 8.48 1.25 0.71
C GLN A 47 7.74 -0.09 0.91
N PRO A 48 6.86 -0.49 -0.04
CA PRO A 48 6.08 -1.73 0.08
C PRO A 48 6.94 -3.00 0.16
N CYS A 49 8.15 -2.95 -0.40
CA CYS A 49 9.08 -4.07 -0.44
C CYS A 49 10.31 -3.84 0.44
N GLY A 50 10.25 -2.90 1.39
CA GLY A 50 11.39 -2.49 2.20
C GLY A 50 12.38 -1.59 1.43
N PRO A 51 13.54 -1.29 2.04
CA PRO A 51 14.57 -0.47 1.42
C PRO A 51 15.14 -1.16 0.17
N PRO A 52 15.52 -0.39 -0.86
CA PRO A 52 16.16 -0.96 -2.04
C PRO A 52 17.48 -1.65 -1.64
N PRO A 53 17.87 -2.72 -2.35
CA PRO A 53 19.17 -3.34 -2.14
C PRO A 53 20.29 -2.31 -2.35
N ARG A 54 21.41 -2.48 -1.65
CA ARG A 54 22.62 -1.67 -1.91
C ARG A 54 22.95 -1.81 -3.39
N LYS A 55 23.18 -0.67 -4.06
CA LYS A 55 23.82 -0.70 -5.38
C LYS A 55 25.22 -1.27 -5.17
N ASP A 56 25.59 -2.27 -5.94
CA ASP A 56 26.99 -2.65 -6.03
C ASP A 56 27.73 -1.43 -6.60
N ASP A 57 28.71 -0.93 -5.83
CA ASP A 57 29.63 0.09 -6.33
C ASP A 57 30.49 -0.61 -7.41
N ASP A 58 30.32 -0.24 -8.68
CA ASP A 58 31.28 -0.56 -9.76
C ASP A 58 32.63 0.13 -9.48
#